data_AF-A0A6H2FBF4-F1
#
_entry.id   AF-A0A6H2FBF4-F1
#
_cell.length_a   1.000
_cell.length_b   1.000
_cell.length_c   1.000
_cell.angle_alpha   90.00
_cell.angle_beta   90.00
_cell.angle_gamma   90.00
#
_symmetry.space_group_name_H-M   'P 1'
#
loop_
_entity.id
_entity.type
_entity.pdbx_description
1 polymer ?
#
loop_
_entity_poly.entity_id
_entity_poly.type
_entity_poly.pdbx_seq_one_letter_code
_entity_poly.pdbx_strand_id
1 'polypeptide(L)'
;MPMYIYNEENLMIKAQLIIGYNIMEIAKSLNYFLPKLMKYNTGCIGKLIEYYFFGKHINNKFNQDIPYLGIEIKTVTINPDKQVLYDSYICSCALLTQNVFWEKNNISQKISKILWIPIITYNSKTPILNRIIGTPVLWQPTLYEKTILQYDWTNIIHLLIMGYIQDINEYNGYILKIKNKAKKDVNAKIIDQYGNIIFTLPKAFYFKRHFITSII
;
A
#
# COMPACT_ATOMS: atom_id res chain seq x y z
N MET A 1 12.74 -11.16 23.76
CA MET A 1 11.69 -12.11 23.32
C MET A 1 10.97 -11.54 22.12
N PRO A 2 10.54 -12.34 21.12
CA PRO A 2 9.65 -11.84 20.09
C PRO A 2 8.36 -11.40 20.78
N MET A 3 8.09 -10.10 20.75
CA MET A 3 6.82 -9.56 21.23
C MET A 3 5.74 -10.03 20.26
N TYR A 4 4.93 -10.98 20.72
CA TYR A 4 3.79 -11.49 19.98
C TYR A 4 2.72 -10.41 19.90
N ILE A 5 2.11 -10.29 18.72
CA ILE A 5 1.05 -9.32 18.46
C ILE A 5 -0.26 -10.05 18.80
N TYR A 6 -1.04 -9.51 19.73
CA TYR A 6 -2.33 -10.09 20.14
C TYR A 6 -3.47 -9.08 20.06
N ASN A 7 -3.17 -7.79 20.20
CA ASN A 7 -4.12 -6.68 20.10
C ASN A 7 -3.44 -5.44 19.49
N GLU A 8 -4.22 -4.39 19.24
CA GLU A 8 -3.75 -3.13 18.64
C GLU A 8 -2.73 -2.40 19.52
N GLU A 9 -2.89 -2.47 20.84
CA GLU A 9 -1.97 -1.85 21.78
C GLU A 9 -0.57 -2.47 21.69
N ASN A 10 -0.47 -3.80 21.73
CA ASN A 10 0.80 -4.51 21.55
C ASN A 10 1.41 -4.26 20.18
N LEU A 11 0.57 -4.18 19.13
CA LEU A 11 1.04 -3.82 17.79
C LEU A 11 1.68 -2.43 17.78
N MET A 12 1.01 -1.44 18.39
CA MET A 12 1.47 -0.06 18.44
C MET A 12 2.73 0.10 19.30
N ILE A 13 2.79 -0.52 20.48
CA ILE A 13 3.99 -0.55 21.31
C ILE A 13 5.16 -1.11 20.50
N LYS A 14 4.96 -2.25 19.83
CA LYS A 14 5.99 -2.85 18.97
C LYS A 14 6.40 -1.91 17.84
N ALA A 15 5.45 -1.26 17.16
CA ALA A 15 5.74 -0.30 16.10
C ALA A 15 6.54 0.93 16.61
N GLN A 16 6.29 1.37 17.84
CA GLN A 16 6.97 2.50 18.46
C GLN A 16 8.42 2.20 18.84
N LEU A 17 8.78 0.93 19.10
CA LEU A 17 10.15 0.54 19.46
C LEU A 17 11.20 0.81 18.36
N ILE A 18 10.77 0.98 17.11
CA ILE A 18 11.68 1.25 15.98
C ILE A 18 11.70 2.72 15.55
N ILE A 19 10.98 3.61 16.22
CA ILE A 19 11.02 5.06 15.92
C ILE A 19 12.46 5.56 16.07
N GLY A 20 12.91 6.38 15.12
CA GLY A 20 14.24 7.00 15.14
C GLY A 20 15.36 6.09 14.63
N TYR A 21 15.14 4.78 14.53
CA TYR A 21 16.09 3.87 13.90
C TYR A 21 16.15 4.11 12.40
N ASN A 22 17.33 3.94 11.81
CA ASN A 22 17.46 3.85 10.37
C ASN A 22 17.27 2.41 9.86
N ILE A 23 17.01 2.28 8.57
CA ILE A 23 16.77 0.98 7.91
C ILE A 23 17.94 -0.01 8.12
N MET A 24 19.18 0.47 8.13
CA MET A 24 20.35 -0.37 8.38
C MET A 24 20.36 -0.94 9.79
N GLU A 25 20.07 -0.13 10.80
CA GLU A 25 20.05 -0.55 12.21
C GLU A 25 18.95 -1.59 12.46
N ILE A 26 17.77 -1.42 11.86
CA ILE A 26 16.69 -2.41 11.94
C ILE A 26 17.14 -3.73 11.30
N ALA A 27 17.76 -3.68 10.13
CA ALA A 27 18.24 -4.89 9.48
C ALA A 27 19.33 -5.60 10.31
N LYS A 28 20.26 -4.85 10.90
CA LYS A 28 21.31 -5.39 11.78
C LYS A 28 20.73 -6.01 13.04
N SER A 29 19.77 -5.35 13.71
CA SER A 29 19.17 -5.87 14.94
C SER A 29 18.40 -7.17 14.72
N LEU A 30 17.89 -7.38 13.51
CA LEU A 30 17.19 -8.60 13.10
C LEU A 30 18.12 -9.67 12.49
N ASN A 31 19.43 -9.41 12.35
CA ASN A 31 20.35 -10.20 11.52
C ASN A 31 19.78 -10.47 10.11
N TYR A 32 19.06 -9.49 9.54
CA TYR A 32 18.38 -9.61 8.26
C TYR A 32 19.35 -9.35 7.10
N PHE A 33 19.42 -10.29 6.16
CA PHE A 33 20.25 -10.14 4.97
C PHE A 33 19.67 -9.08 4.02
N LEU A 34 20.35 -7.93 3.91
CA LEU A 34 19.97 -6.85 3.01
C LEU A 34 20.29 -7.23 1.55
N PRO A 35 19.30 -7.35 0.65
CA PRO A 35 19.56 -7.58 -0.77
C PRO A 35 20.38 -6.45 -1.37
N LYS A 36 21.31 -6.76 -2.29
CA LYS A 36 22.09 -5.73 -3.02
C LYS A 36 21.21 -4.67 -3.69
N LEU A 37 20.00 -5.06 -4.14
CA LEU A 37 19.00 -4.20 -4.80
C LEU A 37 18.22 -3.28 -3.85
N MET A 38 18.34 -3.46 -2.53
CA MET A 38 17.66 -2.64 -1.53
C MET A 38 18.11 -1.17 -1.58
N LYS A 39 19.25 -0.88 -2.22
CA LYS A 39 19.70 0.48 -2.53
C LYS A 39 18.78 1.24 -3.49
N TYR A 40 17.93 0.54 -4.26
CA TYR A 40 17.16 1.14 -5.36
C TYR A 40 15.65 0.87 -5.31
N ASN A 41 15.17 -0.07 -4.48
CA ASN A 41 13.76 -0.46 -4.46
C ASN A 41 13.12 -0.29 -3.08
N THR A 42 12.11 0.59 -3.00
CA THR A 42 11.32 0.84 -1.79
C THR A 42 10.52 -0.38 -1.34
N GLY A 43 10.21 -1.32 -2.25
CA GLY A 43 9.55 -2.59 -1.91
C GLY A 43 10.35 -3.48 -0.95
N CYS A 44 11.67 -3.29 -0.86
CA CYS A 44 12.50 -4.00 0.11
C CYS A 44 12.29 -3.51 1.55
N ILE A 45 11.91 -2.23 1.75
CA ILE A 45 11.65 -1.67 3.07
C ILE A 45 10.39 -2.32 3.66
N GLY A 46 9.32 -2.44 2.87
CA GLY A 46 8.11 -3.14 3.30
C GLY A 46 8.39 -4.56 3.80
N LYS A 47 9.20 -5.32 3.05
CA LYS A 47 9.63 -6.68 3.44
C LYS A 47 10.43 -6.74 4.74
N LEU A 48 11.33 -5.78 4.97
CA LEU A 48 12.07 -5.68 6.23
C LEU A 48 11.12 -5.38 7.40
N ILE A 49 10.15 -4.49 7.20
CA ILE A 49 9.15 -4.16 8.21
C ILE A 49 8.23 -5.37 8.49
N GLU A 50 7.77 -6.11 7.48
CA GLU A 50 7.08 -7.38 7.70
C GLU A 50 7.92 -8.35 8.52
N TYR A 51 9.21 -8.50 8.18
CA TYR A 51 10.11 -9.39 8.90
C TYR A 51 10.29 -8.93 10.36
N TYR A 52 10.36 -7.62 10.61
CA TYR A 52 10.39 -7.06 11.96
C TYR A 52 9.13 -7.44 12.78
N PHE A 53 7.95 -7.32 12.18
CA PHE A 53 6.70 -7.63 12.89
C PHE A 53 6.48 -9.13 13.09
N PHE A 54 6.83 -9.96 12.11
CA PHE A 54 6.39 -11.37 12.04
C PHE A 54 7.52 -12.40 12.09
N GLY A 55 8.78 -11.99 12.00
CA GLY A 55 9.94 -12.88 11.89
C GLY A 55 10.01 -13.63 10.54
N LYS A 56 9.11 -13.33 9.60
CA LYS A 56 9.04 -13.90 8.25
C LYS A 56 8.33 -12.94 7.32
N HIS A 57 8.52 -13.13 6.02
CA HIS A 57 7.73 -12.44 5.01
C HIS A 57 6.32 -13.02 4.95
N ILE A 58 5.32 -12.15 4.88
CA ILE A 58 3.92 -12.56 4.70
C ILE A 58 3.59 -12.45 3.21
N ASN A 59 2.89 -13.44 2.67
CA ASN A 59 2.44 -13.43 1.28
C ASN A 59 0.91 -13.48 1.21
N ASN A 60 0.25 -12.50 1.82
CA ASN A 60 -1.21 -12.41 1.87
C ASN A 60 -1.72 -11.57 0.70
N LYS A 61 -1.93 -12.20 -0.46
CA LYS A 61 -2.49 -11.52 -1.65
C LYS A 61 -3.92 -11.02 -1.44
N PHE A 62 -4.72 -11.77 -0.70
CA PHE A 62 -6.16 -11.52 -0.51
C PHE A 62 -6.50 -11.01 0.88
N ASN A 63 -5.68 -11.31 1.88
CA ASN A 63 -5.92 -10.94 3.25
C ASN A 63 -5.02 -9.78 3.68
N GLN A 64 -5.39 -9.16 4.79
CA GLN A 64 -4.52 -8.23 5.49
C GLN A 64 -3.33 -8.96 6.13
N ASP A 65 -2.27 -8.21 6.47
CA ASP A 65 -1.07 -8.77 7.11
C ASP A 65 -1.37 -9.38 8.48
N ILE A 66 -2.34 -8.81 9.21
CA ILE A 66 -2.82 -9.31 10.51
C ILE A 66 -4.33 -9.57 10.44
N PRO A 67 -4.78 -10.71 9.88
CA PRO A 67 -6.20 -10.96 9.61
C PRO A 67 -7.10 -10.91 10.84
N TYR A 68 -6.64 -11.41 11.99
CA TYR A 68 -7.44 -11.46 13.22
C TYR A 68 -7.65 -10.09 13.88
N LEU A 69 -6.81 -9.08 13.57
CA LEU A 69 -7.05 -7.68 13.96
C LEU A 69 -7.66 -6.85 12.82
N GLY A 70 -7.73 -7.43 11.63
CA GLY A 70 -8.11 -6.73 10.42
C GLY A 70 -7.16 -5.58 10.09
N ILE A 71 -5.84 -5.76 10.19
CA ILE A 71 -4.83 -4.69 9.99
C ILE A 71 -3.86 -5.04 8.86
N GLU A 72 -3.71 -4.12 7.90
CA GLU A 72 -2.63 -4.11 6.92
C GLU A 72 -1.46 -3.25 7.44
N ILE A 73 -0.21 -3.64 7.18
CA ILE A 73 0.97 -2.81 7.49
C ILE A 73 1.48 -2.19 6.19
N LYS A 74 1.65 -0.86 6.18
CA LYS A 74 2.19 -0.15 5.02
C LYS A 74 3.30 0.79 5.41
N THR A 75 4.34 0.82 4.58
CA THR A 75 5.38 1.86 4.67
C THR A 75 5.03 3.01 3.74
N VAL A 76 5.40 4.22 4.14
CA VAL A 76 5.14 5.44 3.37
C VAL A 76 6.34 6.36 3.49
N THR A 77 6.85 6.86 2.35
CA THR A 77 8.00 7.77 2.38
C THR A 77 7.53 9.21 2.52
N ILE A 78 8.06 9.91 3.52
CA ILE A 78 7.74 11.31 3.82
C ILE A 78 9.01 12.17 3.86
N ASN A 79 8.85 13.47 3.60
CA ASN A 79 9.88 14.47 3.90
C ASN A 79 9.83 14.89 5.39
N PRO A 80 10.77 15.73 5.86
CA PRO A 80 10.76 16.23 7.24
C PRO A 80 9.49 17.02 7.62
N ASP A 81 8.81 17.63 6.64
CA ASP A 81 7.54 18.36 6.82
C ASP A 81 6.30 17.44 6.77
N LYS A 82 6.49 16.12 6.92
CA LYS A 82 5.46 15.08 6.85
C LYS A 82 4.71 14.96 5.52
N GLN A 83 5.18 15.61 4.46
CA GLN A 83 4.58 15.48 3.13
C GLN A 83 4.93 14.13 2.52
N VAL A 84 3.90 13.41 2.06
CA VAL A 84 4.07 12.12 1.38
C VAL A 84 4.61 12.33 -0.03
N LEU A 85 5.70 11.63 -0.33
CA LEU A 85 6.42 11.82 -1.60
C LEU A 85 5.79 11.06 -2.77
N TYR A 86 5.13 9.94 -2.51
CA TYR A 86 4.63 9.03 -3.54
C TYR A 86 3.26 8.48 -3.20
N ASP A 87 2.48 8.14 -4.24
CA ASP A 87 1.24 7.38 -4.06
C ASP A 87 1.54 6.00 -3.44
N SER A 88 0.63 5.47 -2.64
CA SER A 88 0.82 4.17 -1.97
C SER A 88 0.00 3.07 -2.62
N TYR A 89 0.65 1.97 -2.95
CA TYR A 89 0.00 0.79 -3.52
C TYR A 89 -0.90 0.09 -2.50
N ILE A 90 -2.11 -0.26 -2.94
CA ILE A 90 -3.09 -1.00 -2.13
C ILE A 90 -3.14 -2.46 -2.59
N CYS A 91 -3.67 -2.72 -3.78
CA CYS A 91 -3.82 -4.06 -4.34
C CYS A 91 -3.88 -4.03 -5.88
N SER A 92 -3.65 -5.20 -6.50
CA SER A 92 -3.89 -5.37 -7.94
C SER A 92 -5.40 -5.24 -8.24
N CYS A 93 -5.74 -4.72 -9.43
CA CYS A 93 -7.10 -4.65 -9.91
C CYS A 93 -7.44 -5.90 -10.74
N ALA A 94 -8.58 -6.55 -10.45
CA ALA A 94 -9.00 -7.77 -11.14
C ALA A 94 -9.78 -7.45 -12.44
N LEU A 95 -9.06 -7.21 -13.54
CA LEU A 95 -9.63 -6.64 -14.78
C LEU A 95 -10.76 -7.45 -15.43
N LEU A 96 -10.89 -8.75 -15.16
CA LEU A 96 -11.92 -9.62 -15.74
C LEU A 96 -13.05 -10.00 -14.78
N THR A 97 -12.87 -9.78 -13.47
CA THR A 97 -13.79 -10.29 -12.44
C THR A 97 -14.13 -9.16 -11.47
N GLN A 98 -14.95 -8.22 -11.95
CA GLN A 98 -15.36 -7.03 -11.19
C GLN A 98 -16.77 -7.15 -10.58
N ASN A 99 -17.40 -8.34 -10.63
CA ASN A 99 -18.74 -8.59 -10.09
C ASN A 99 -18.75 -8.68 -8.56
N VAL A 100 -18.24 -7.65 -7.89
CA VAL A 100 -18.10 -7.62 -6.43
C VAL A 100 -18.66 -6.31 -5.91
N PHE A 101 -19.52 -6.36 -4.90
CA PHE A 101 -19.99 -5.18 -4.19
C PHE A 101 -18.83 -4.54 -3.39
N TRP A 102 -18.91 -3.23 -3.13
CA TRP A 102 -17.89 -2.49 -2.37
C TRP A 102 -17.55 -3.19 -1.05
N GLU A 103 -18.56 -3.65 -0.32
CA GLU A 103 -18.43 -4.26 1.01
C GLU A 103 -17.71 -5.60 1.00
N LYS A 104 -17.64 -6.28 -0.16
CA LYS A 104 -17.13 -7.66 -0.28
C LYS A 104 -15.87 -7.77 -1.14
N ASN A 105 -15.26 -6.64 -1.51
CA ASN A 105 -14.08 -6.65 -2.36
C ASN A 105 -12.77 -6.62 -1.55
N ASN A 106 -11.68 -7.04 -2.18
CA ASN A 106 -10.35 -7.10 -1.54
C ASN A 106 -9.85 -5.72 -1.12
N ILE A 107 -10.19 -4.66 -1.88
CA ILE A 107 -9.70 -3.33 -1.58
C ILE A 107 -10.31 -2.77 -0.29
N SER A 108 -11.63 -2.90 -0.09
CA SER A 108 -12.32 -2.41 1.09
C SER A 108 -11.84 -3.13 2.35
N GLN A 109 -11.57 -4.43 2.25
CA GLN A 109 -10.91 -5.20 3.32
C GLN A 109 -9.51 -4.65 3.62
N LYS A 110 -8.64 -4.50 2.60
CA LYS A 110 -7.26 -4.04 2.80
C LYS A 110 -7.13 -2.64 3.37
N ILE A 111 -8.09 -1.76 3.08
CA ILE A 111 -8.07 -0.37 3.58
C ILE A 111 -8.95 -0.17 4.82
N SER A 112 -9.53 -1.23 5.36
CA SER A 112 -10.41 -1.13 6.53
C SER A 112 -9.67 -0.65 7.78
N LYS A 113 -8.38 -0.97 7.91
CA LYS A 113 -7.46 -0.48 8.95
C LYS A 113 -6.02 -0.68 8.49
N ILE A 114 -5.21 0.36 8.61
CA ILE A 114 -3.82 0.35 8.15
C ILE A 114 -2.92 0.90 9.25
N LEU A 115 -1.87 0.15 9.59
CA LEU A 115 -0.73 0.66 10.33
C LEU A 115 0.27 1.26 9.33
N TRP A 116 0.34 2.60 9.28
CA TRP A 116 1.33 3.33 8.51
C TRP A 116 2.64 3.43 9.29
N ILE A 117 3.74 3.05 8.64
CA ILE A 117 5.11 3.22 9.13
C ILE A 117 5.81 4.26 8.25
N PRO A 118 5.90 5.52 8.70
CA PRO A 118 6.57 6.57 7.94
C PRO A 118 8.08 6.33 7.84
N ILE A 119 8.62 6.58 6.65
CA ILE A 119 10.03 6.49 6.33
C ILE A 119 10.50 7.89 5.93
N ILE A 120 11.17 8.56 6.86
CA ILE A 120 11.64 9.93 6.71
C ILE A 120 12.89 9.95 5.82
N THR A 121 12.84 10.77 4.77
CA THR A 121 13.97 11.03 3.88
C THR A 121 14.16 12.53 3.72
N TYR A 122 15.38 13.04 3.96
CA TYR A 122 15.66 14.47 3.84
C TYR A 122 15.67 14.96 2.40
N ASN A 123 16.10 14.10 1.46
CA ASN A 123 16.04 14.36 0.03
C ASN A 123 16.05 13.06 -0.78
N SER A 124 15.87 13.17 -2.10
CA SER A 124 15.88 12.02 -3.03
C SER A 124 17.22 11.28 -3.10
N LYS A 125 18.32 11.94 -2.74
CA LYS A 125 19.68 11.37 -2.72
C LYS A 125 19.99 10.62 -1.43
N THR A 126 19.14 10.74 -0.39
CA THR A 126 19.36 10.06 0.89
C THR A 126 19.32 8.55 0.66
N PRO A 127 20.43 7.83 0.96
CA PRO A 127 20.49 6.40 0.77
C PRO A 127 19.36 5.71 1.54
N ILE A 128 18.72 4.71 0.94
CA ILE A 128 17.60 3.97 1.56
C ILE A 128 17.96 3.48 2.96
N LEU A 129 19.19 3.00 3.13
CA LEU A 129 19.70 2.46 4.39
C LEU A 129 19.83 3.49 5.51
N ASN A 130 19.93 4.78 5.17
CA ASN A 130 20.06 5.89 6.13
C ASN A 130 18.73 6.59 6.40
N ARG A 131 17.64 6.15 5.77
CA ARG A 131 16.30 6.70 6.03
C ARG A 131 15.82 6.27 7.41
N ILE A 132 15.10 7.15 8.07
CA ILE A 132 14.72 7.03 9.49
C ILE A 132 13.26 6.62 9.59
N ILE A 133 12.92 5.74 10.53
CA ILE A 133 11.53 5.43 10.86
C ILE A 133 10.91 6.59 11.65
N GLY A 134 9.79 7.11 11.15
CA GLY A 134 8.98 8.10 11.84
C GLY A 134 7.95 7.47 12.77
N THR A 135 7.11 8.31 13.37
CA THR A 135 6.05 7.87 14.28
C THR A 135 4.99 7.04 13.52
N PRO A 136 4.71 5.80 13.93
CA PRO A 136 3.68 4.98 13.30
C PRO A 136 2.28 5.54 13.56
N VAL A 137 1.39 5.40 12.58
CA VAL A 137 0.01 5.89 12.65
C VAL A 137 -0.94 4.74 12.34
N LEU A 138 -1.79 4.38 13.31
CA LEU A 138 -2.90 3.45 13.07
C LEU A 138 -4.09 4.24 12.55
N TRP A 139 -4.42 4.02 11.28
CA TRP A 139 -5.50 4.70 10.60
C TRP A 139 -6.66 3.75 10.30
N GLN A 140 -7.88 4.27 10.44
CA GLN A 140 -9.12 3.66 10.00
C GLN A 140 -9.95 4.74 9.30
N PRO A 141 -10.56 4.45 8.14
CA PRO A 141 -11.33 5.47 7.43
C PRO A 141 -12.54 5.92 8.25
N THR A 142 -12.67 7.23 8.39
CA THR A 142 -13.88 7.91 8.88
C THR A 142 -15.06 7.63 7.96
N LEU A 143 -16.28 7.95 8.42
CA LEU A 143 -17.48 7.77 7.58
C LEU A 143 -17.38 8.57 6.27
N TYR A 144 -16.89 9.80 6.34
CA TYR A 144 -16.69 10.67 5.18
C TYR A 144 -15.65 10.08 4.20
N GLU A 145 -14.49 9.65 4.70
CA GLU A 145 -13.48 9.00 3.86
C GLU A 145 -14.01 7.71 3.22
N LYS A 146 -14.77 6.89 3.95
CA LYS A 146 -15.42 5.69 3.40
C LYS A 146 -16.32 6.02 2.21
N THR A 147 -17.13 7.07 2.30
CA THR A 147 -18.01 7.51 1.22
C THR A 147 -17.21 7.89 -0.02
N ILE A 148 -16.12 8.66 0.13
CA ILE A 148 -15.27 9.05 -0.99
C ILE A 148 -14.56 7.81 -1.59
N LEU A 149 -14.02 6.92 -0.74
CA LEU A 149 -13.36 5.70 -1.20
C LEU A 149 -14.29 4.82 -2.03
N GLN A 150 -15.53 4.65 -1.56
CA GLN A 150 -16.57 3.90 -2.27
C GLN A 150 -16.95 4.58 -3.58
N TYR A 151 -17.08 5.90 -3.61
CA TYR A 151 -17.39 6.66 -4.81
C TYR A 151 -16.29 6.55 -5.86
N ASP A 152 -15.03 6.79 -5.47
CA ASP A 152 -13.87 6.68 -6.34
C ASP A 152 -13.74 5.28 -6.92
N TRP A 153 -13.88 4.26 -6.07
CA TRP A 153 -13.80 2.88 -6.51
C TRP A 153 -14.93 2.53 -7.48
N THR A 154 -16.18 2.87 -7.14
CA THR A 154 -17.36 2.59 -7.97
C THR A 154 -17.19 3.21 -9.36
N ASN A 155 -16.74 4.46 -9.45
CA ASN A 155 -16.51 5.12 -10.73
C ASN A 155 -15.42 4.43 -11.56
N ILE A 156 -14.30 4.05 -10.94
CA ILE A 156 -13.23 3.33 -11.63
C ILE A 156 -13.71 1.97 -12.13
N ILE A 157 -14.48 1.25 -11.31
CA ILE A 157 -15.03 -0.06 -11.67
C ILE A 157 -16.08 0.06 -12.77
N HIS A 158 -16.91 1.10 -12.76
CA HIS A 158 -17.89 1.35 -13.82
C HIS A 158 -17.19 1.49 -15.17
N LEU A 159 -16.13 2.30 -15.26
CA LEU A 159 -15.35 2.46 -16.49
C LEU A 159 -14.73 1.12 -16.95
N LEU A 160 -14.26 0.30 -16.02
CA LEU A 160 -13.72 -1.03 -16.32
C LEU A 160 -14.79 -1.97 -16.88
N ILE A 161 -15.98 -2.01 -16.26
CA ILE A 161 -17.08 -2.88 -16.66
C ILE A 161 -17.64 -2.48 -18.03
N MET A 162 -17.77 -1.17 -18.28
CA MET A 162 -18.21 -0.66 -19.58
C MET A 162 -17.16 -0.77 -20.68
N GLY A 163 -15.94 -1.22 -20.35
CA GLY A 163 -14.87 -1.37 -21.32
C GLY A 163 -14.32 -0.05 -21.87
N TYR A 164 -14.55 1.07 -21.17
CA TYR A 164 -14.00 2.40 -21.47
C TYR A 164 -12.54 2.51 -21.01
N ILE A 165 -11.69 1.65 -21.56
CA ILE A 165 -10.32 1.42 -21.07
C ILE A 165 -9.43 2.66 -21.22
N GLN A 166 -9.68 3.47 -22.26
CA GLN A 166 -8.93 4.71 -22.54
C GLN A 166 -9.20 5.80 -21.49
N ASP A 167 -10.38 5.77 -20.87
CA ASP A 167 -10.80 6.74 -19.85
C ASP A 167 -10.25 6.40 -18.45
N ILE A 168 -9.60 5.23 -18.31
CA ILE A 168 -9.01 4.74 -17.07
C ILE A 168 -7.55 5.17 -16.97
N ASN A 169 -7.35 6.31 -16.31
CA ASN A 169 -6.06 6.96 -16.11
C ASN A 169 -5.83 7.34 -14.63
N GLU A 170 -4.70 7.99 -14.34
CA GLU A 170 -4.31 8.31 -12.97
C GLU A 170 -5.06 9.51 -12.35
N TYR A 171 -5.83 10.23 -13.17
CA TYR A 171 -6.61 11.39 -12.73
C TYR A 171 -7.96 10.96 -12.15
N ASN A 172 -8.50 9.79 -12.51
CA ASN A 172 -9.73 9.27 -11.93
C ASN A 172 -9.65 9.19 -10.39
N GLY A 173 -10.79 9.45 -9.74
CA GLY A 173 -10.98 9.46 -8.30
C GLY A 173 -10.37 10.66 -7.59
N TYR A 174 -10.79 10.92 -6.35
CA TYR A 174 -10.28 11.99 -5.51
C TYR A 174 -9.12 11.51 -4.63
N ILE A 175 -9.34 10.51 -3.77
CA ILE A 175 -8.32 9.97 -2.84
C ILE A 175 -7.81 8.59 -3.25
N LEU A 176 -8.62 7.85 -4.00
CA LEU A 176 -8.25 6.56 -4.60
C LEU A 176 -8.03 6.74 -6.11
N LYS A 177 -7.07 6.02 -6.67
CA LYS A 177 -6.87 5.96 -8.12
C LYS A 177 -6.40 4.60 -8.59
N ILE A 178 -6.38 4.44 -9.91
CA ILE A 178 -5.87 3.26 -10.60
C ILE A 178 -4.70 3.63 -11.51
N LYS A 179 -3.65 2.80 -11.54
CA LYS A 179 -2.45 3.00 -12.36
C LYS A 179 -1.95 1.67 -12.93
N ASN A 180 -1.11 1.75 -13.96
CA ASN A 180 -0.37 0.59 -14.44
C ASN A 180 0.62 0.13 -13.37
N LYS A 181 0.60 -1.17 -13.06
CA LYS A 181 1.45 -1.80 -12.04
C LYS A 181 2.86 -2.13 -12.56
N ALA A 182 2.98 -2.41 -13.85
CA ALA A 182 4.22 -2.83 -14.49
C ALA A 182 4.69 -1.81 -15.53
N LYS A 183 6.00 -1.78 -15.78
CA LYS A 183 6.63 -0.96 -16.83
C LYS A 183 6.93 -1.87 -18.02
N LYS A 184 6.06 -1.82 -19.04
CA LYS A 184 6.11 -2.58 -20.32
C LYS A 184 6.20 -4.11 -20.17
N ASP A 185 5.95 -4.83 -21.26
CA ASP A 185 6.19 -6.28 -21.43
C ASP A 185 5.45 -7.25 -20.49
N VAL A 186 4.39 -6.79 -19.82
CA VAL A 186 3.46 -7.64 -19.06
C VAL A 186 2.05 -7.31 -19.49
N ASN A 187 1.34 -8.29 -20.03
CA ASN A 187 -0.02 -8.11 -20.54
C ASN A 187 -1.04 -8.80 -19.62
N ALA A 188 -2.13 -8.11 -19.36
CA ALA A 188 -3.33 -8.62 -18.73
C ALA A 188 -4.50 -8.52 -19.72
N LYS A 189 -5.39 -9.51 -19.67
CA LYS A 189 -6.63 -9.52 -20.44
C LYS A 189 -7.65 -8.56 -19.82
N ILE A 190 -8.40 -7.87 -20.66
CA ILE A 190 -9.50 -6.98 -20.30
C ILE A 190 -10.56 -7.03 -21.40
N ILE A 191 -11.81 -6.69 -21.08
CA ILE A 191 -12.92 -6.63 -22.03
C ILE A 191 -13.14 -5.16 -22.43
N ASP A 192 -13.20 -4.87 -23.73
CA ASP A 192 -13.50 -3.53 -24.25
C ASP A 192 -15.01 -3.26 -24.35
N GLN A 193 -15.37 -2.03 -24.75
CA GLN A 193 -16.76 -1.60 -24.89
C GLN A 193 -17.59 -2.40 -25.92
N TYR A 194 -16.95 -3.21 -26.75
CA TYR A 194 -17.59 -4.07 -27.75
C TYR A 194 -17.67 -5.53 -27.30
N GLY A 195 -17.19 -5.85 -26.09
CA GLY A 195 -17.14 -7.22 -25.57
C GLY A 195 -15.92 -8.02 -26.03
N ASN A 196 -14.96 -7.40 -26.71
CA ASN A 196 -13.76 -8.10 -27.19
C ASN A 196 -12.72 -8.21 -26.08
N ILE A 197 -12.01 -9.34 -26.05
CA ILE A 197 -10.83 -9.50 -25.19
C ILE A 197 -9.65 -8.78 -25.83
N ILE A 198 -9.14 -7.75 -25.16
CA ILE A 198 -7.91 -7.06 -25.54
C ILE A 198 -6.83 -7.20 -24.46
N PHE A 199 -5.61 -6.79 -24.78
CA PHE A 199 -4.49 -6.80 -23.85
C PHE A 199 -4.16 -5.37 -23.39
N THR A 200 -3.93 -5.23 -22.09
CA THR A 200 -3.49 -3.98 -21.47
C THR A 200 -2.43 -4.27 -20.41
N LEU A 201 -1.76 -3.24 -19.90
CA LEU A 201 -0.87 -3.41 -18.75
C LEU A 201 -1.71 -3.75 -17.50
N PRO A 202 -1.25 -4.65 -16.62
CA PRO A 202 -1.92 -4.90 -15.34
C PRO A 202 -2.11 -3.60 -14.58
N LYS A 203 -3.33 -3.40 -14.05
CA LYS A 203 -3.65 -2.22 -13.25
C LYS A 203 -3.68 -2.53 -11.76
N ALA A 204 -3.45 -1.52 -10.93
CA ALA A 204 -3.50 -1.61 -9.48
C ALA A 204 -4.09 -0.34 -8.88
N PHE A 205 -4.68 -0.48 -7.70
CA PHE A 205 -5.22 0.61 -6.91
C PHE A 205 -4.16 1.24 -6.02
N TYR A 206 -4.21 2.56 -5.91
CA TYR A 206 -3.30 3.36 -5.11
C TYR A 206 -4.06 4.46 -4.36
N PHE A 207 -3.63 4.76 -3.15
CA PHE A 207 -3.97 6.02 -2.49
C PHE A 207 -3.18 7.16 -3.11
N LYS A 208 -3.85 8.29 -3.36
CA LYS A 208 -3.17 9.51 -3.80
C LYS A 208 -2.35 10.08 -2.63
N ARG A 209 -1.15 10.57 -2.93
CA ARG A 209 -0.22 11.13 -1.92
C ARG A 209 -0.83 12.17 -0.98
N HIS A 210 -1.73 13.04 -1.47
CA HIS A 210 -2.34 14.09 -0.65
C HIS A 210 -3.23 13.51 0.45
N PHE A 211 -3.96 12.43 0.16
CA PHE A 211 -4.81 11.75 1.13
C PHE A 211 -3.99 11.11 2.25
N ILE A 212 -2.87 10.47 1.89
CA ILE A 212 -1.99 9.90 2.90
C ILE A 212 -1.33 11.02 3.72
N THR A 213 -1.04 12.17 3.10
CA THR A 213 -0.50 13.33 3.83
C THR A 213 -1.49 13.88 4.85
N SER A 214 -2.81 13.78 4.63
CA SER A 214 -3.80 14.17 5.65
C SER A 214 -3.95 13.16 6.79
N ILE A 215 -3.34 11.96 6.67
CA ILE A 215 -3.38 10.91 7.70
C ILE A 215 -2.16 10.99 8.64
N ILE A 216 -0.99 11.42 8.14
CA ILE A 216 0.32 11.38 8.85
C ILE A 216 0.63 12.71 9.56
#